data_AF-A0A7D7NAA5-F1
#
_entry.id   AF-A0A7D7NAA5-F1
#
_cell.length_a   1.000
_cell.length_b   1.000
_cell.length_c   1.000
_cell.angle_alpha   90.00
_cell.angle_beta   90.00
_cell.angle_gamma   90.00
#
_symmetry.space_group_name_H-M   'P 1'
#
loop_
_entity.id
_entity.type
_entity.pdbx_description
1 polymer ?
#
loop_
_entity_poly.entity_id
_entity_poly.type
_entity_poly.pdbx_seq_one_letter_code
_entity_poly.pdbx_strand_id
1 'polypeptide(L)'
;MTYRLADFLEVMQHEMQGCGITLSAKGYRLDGKKGVKSALGIRDANGGVPKSCDYMQESEAGLLFVEFSDFERQVQQQQKTLASVSKVPLQASEQKRVRRLLAVDRQLQTELYAKVCDTDFILREVVNGKLLPDLPNLSQPRHVLVVWHERGGVDTARLLDSMLLRLKGELSRANLRYLEPRHLYCLSLDQYQQQYGGLHSLQPKGLPTVNPKGILVNW
;
A
#
# COMPACT_ATOMS: atom_id res chain seq x y z
N MET A 1 -20.03 18.43 -11.19
CA MET A 1 -20.22 17.01 -11.56
C MET A 1 -20.30 16.22 -10.28
N THR A 2 -21.26 15.31 -10.18
CA THR A 2 -21.35 14.36 -9.06
C THR A 2 -20.70 13.06 -9.52
N TYR A 3 -19.62 12.66 -8.86
CA TYR A 3 -18.96 11.38 -9.15
C TYR A 3 -19.71 10.23 -8.47
N ARG A 4 -19.66 9.06 -9.08
CA ARG A 4 -20.06 7.77 -8.49
C ARG A 4 -18.82 6.91 -8.30
N LEU A 5 -18.83 6.03 -7.31
CA LEU A 5 -17.72 5.11 -7.07
C LEU A 5 -17.41 4.24 -8.30
N ALA A 6 -18.46 3.83 -9.03
CA ALA A 6 -18.32 3.06 -10.27
C ALA A 6 -17.51 3.78 -11.36
N ASP A 7 -17.41 5.12 -11.33
CA ASP A 7 -16.58 5.89 -12.28
C ASP A 7 -15.07 5.60 -12.12
N PHE A 8 -14.69 5.03 -10.98
CA PHE A 8 -13.30 4.69 -10.64
C PHE A 8 -12.99 3.21 -10.77
N LEU A 9 -13.96 2.37 -11.17
CA LEU A 9 -13.78 0.93 -11.32
C LEU A 9 -12.97 0.61 -12.58
N GLU A 10 -11.78 0.05 -12.41
CA GLU A 10 -10.92 -0.39 -13.52
C GLU A 10 -10.24 -1.73 -13.22
N VAL A 11 -9.64 -2.34 -14.25
CA VAL A 11 -8.69 -3.44 -14.03
C VAL A 11 -7.46 -2.85 -13.35
N MET A 12 -7.08 -3.42 -12.21
CA MET A 12 -5.97 -2.90 -11.42
C MET A 12 -4.65 -2.97 -12.17
N GLN A 13 -3.82 -1.93 -12.02
CA GLN A 13 -2.49 -1.85 -12.59
C GLN A 13 -1.46 -1.70 -11.47
N HIS A 14 -0.39 -2.51 -11.50
CA HIS A 14 0.61 -2.53 -10.44
C HIS A 14 1.84 -1.67 -10.74
N GLU A 15 2.01 -1.15 -11.96
CA GLU A 15 3.14 -0.31 -12.44
C GLU A 15 4.58 -0.85 -12.23
N MET A 16 4.74 -2.04 -11.63
CA MET A 16 6.04 -2.69 -11.38
C MET A 16 6.72 -3.08 -12.70
N GLN A 17 7.86 -2.45 -13.02
CA GLN A 17 8.54 -2.57 -14.31
C GLN A 17 9.17 -3.96 -14.54
N GLY A 18 8.93 -4.58 -15.69
CA GLY A 18 9.53 -5.89 -16.00
C GLY A 18 8.88 -7.06 -15.27
N CYS A 19 7.75 -6.85 -14.61
CA CYS A 19 6.88 -7.94 -14.16
C CYS A 19 5.97 -8.36 -15.32
N GLY A 20 5.95 -9.65 -15.65
CA GLY A 20 5.10 -10.21 -16.73
C GLY A 20 3.67 -10.55 -16.30
N ILE A 21 3.34 -10.38 -15.02
CA ILE A 21 2.02 -10.74 -14.47
C ILE A 21 1.06 -9.60 -14.79
N THR A 22 0.02 -9.89 -15.56
CA THR A 22 -1.10 -8.95 -15.75
C THR A 22 -2.23 -9.35 -14.80
N LEU A 23 -2.74 -8.39 -14.04
CA LEU A 23 -3.86 -8.62 -13.15
C LEU A 23 -5.17 -8.67 -13.94
N SER A 24 -6.08 -9.54 -13.51
CA SER A 24 -7.48 -9.53 -13.94
C SER A 24 -8.43 -9.02 -12.86
N ALA A 25 -7.91 -8.77 -11.65
CA ALA A 25 -8.65 -8.15 -10.56
C ALA A 25 -9.11 -6.74 -10.93
N LYS A 26 -10.33 -6.38 -10.51
CA LYS A 26 -10.86 -5.01 -10.63
C LYS A 26 -10.93 -4.35 -9.27
N GLY A 27 -10.74 -3.04 -9.25
CA GLY A 27 -10.89 -2.23 -8.04
C GLY A 27 -11.19 -0.77 -8.36
N TYR A 28 -11.62 -0.05 -7.35
CA TYR A 28 -11.87 1.38 -7.40
C TYR A 28 -10.56 2.12 -7.18
N ARG A 29 -10.11 2.85 -8.19
CA ARG A 29 -8.85 3.58 -8.18
C ARG A 29 -8.89 4.73 -7.17
N LEU A 30 -8.03 4.70 -6.16
CA LEU A 30 -7.87 5.76 -5.17
C LEU A 30 -6.78 6.77 -5.55
N ASP A 31 -5.65 6.28 -6.09
CA ASP A 31 -4.49 7.11 -6.47
C ASP A 31 -4.47 7.49 -7.96
N GLY A 32 -3.56 8.38 -8.35
CA GLY A 32 -3.34 8.85 -9.71
C GLY A 32 -4.26 10.00 -10.10
N LYS A 33 -4.02 10.52 -11.31
CA LYS A 33 -4.76 11.68 -11.85
C LYS A 33 -6.26 11.42 -12.03
N LYS A 34 -6.64 10.16 -12.22
CA LYS A 34 -8.03 9.72 -12.39
C LYS A 34 -8.60 9.03 -11.14
N GLY A 35 -7.84 8.94 -10.05
CA GLY A 35 -8.30 8.31 -8.81
C GLY A 35 -9.23 9.22 -8.00
N VAL A 36 -9.95 8.62 -7.06
CA VAL A 36 -10.91 9.27 -6.17
C VAL A 36 -10.36 10.57 -5.57
N LYS A 37 -9.15 10.56 -5.01
CA LYS A 37 -8.61 11.75 -4.32
C LYS A 37 -8.38 12.94 -5.25
N SER A 38 -7.97 12.67 -6.49
CA SER A 38 -7.73 13.70 -7.51
C SER A 38 -9.04 14.25 -8.05
N ALA A 39 -9.98 13.36 -8.39
CA ALA A 39 -11.27 13.71 -8.98
C ALA A 39 -12.14 14.51 -8.01
N LEU A 40 -12.10 14.18 -6.71
CA LEU A 40 -12.83 14.88 -5.66
C LEU A 40 -12.09 16.13 -5.13
N GLY A 41 -10.88 16.42 -5.61
CA GLY A 41 -10.11 17.59 -5.19
C GLY A 41 -9.69 17.55 -3.72
N ILE A 42 -9.51 16.36 -3.14
CA ILE A 42 -9.10 16.21 -1.74
C ILE A 42 -7.65 16.71 -1.60
N ARG A 43 -7.42 17.52 -0.57
CA ARG A 43 -6.12 18.14 -0.25
C ARG A 43 -5.83 18.02 1.23
N ASP A 44 -4.55 17.90 1.57
CA ASP A 44 -4.08 18.01 2.96
C ASP A 44 -4.15 19.47 3.46
N ALA A 45 -3.84 19.67 4.74
CA ALA A 45 -3.87 20.99 5.39
C ALA A 45 -2.93 22.03 4.75
N ASN A 46 -1.91 21.59 3.99
CA ASN A 46 -0.95 22.44 3.30
C ASN A 46 -1.30 22.62 1.80
N GLY A 47 -2.46 22.12 1.35
CA GLY A 47 -2.85 22.15 -0.06
C GLY A 47 -2.16 21.10 -0.92
N GLY A 48 -1.44 20.14 -0.32
CA GLY A 48 -0.82 19.01 -0.99
C GLY A 48 -1.84 17.92 -1.36
N VAL A 49 -1.48 17.07 -2.33
CA VAL A 49 -2.27 15.88 -2.66
C VAL A 49 -1.80 14.74 -1.75
N PRO A 50 -2.67 14.19 -0.88
CA PRO A 50 -2.30 13.11 0.01
C PRO A 50 -1.82 11.87 -0.77
N LYS A 51 -0.90 11.09 -0.20
CA LYS A 51 -0.55 9.77 -0.74
C LYS A 51 -1.68 8.79 -0.44
N SER A 52 -1.80 7.67 -1.14
CA SER A 52 -2.83 6.68 -0.79
C SER A 52 -2.39 5.30 -1.21
N CYS A 53 -3.11 4.28 -0.74
CA CYS A 53 -3.17 3.02 -1.47
C CYS A 53 -3.66 3.29 -2.91
N ASP A 54 -3.29 2.41 -3.83
CA ASP A 54 -3.63 2.54 -5.24
C ASP A 54 -5.12 2.27 -5.49
N TYR A 55 -5.67 1.23 -4.84
CA TYR A 55 -7.03 0.77 -5.07
C TYR A 55 -7.79 0.41 -3.78
N MET A 56 -9.12 0.45 -3.88
CA MET A 56 -10.06 -0.19 -2.96
C MET A 56 -10.79 -1.32 -3.71
N GLN A 57 -10.98 -2.47 -3.06
CA GLN A 57 -11.66 -3.63 -3.64
C GLN A 57 -12.59 -4.27 -2.61
N GLU A 58 -13.79 -4.63 -3.04
CA GLU A 58 -14.73 -5.41 -2.23
C GLU A 58 -14.38 -6.90 -2.30
N SER A 59 -14.50 -7.60 -1.18
CA SER A 59 -14.28 -9.05 -1.08
C SER A 59 -15.18 -9.66 0.01
N GLU A 60 -15.32 -10.98 0.05
CA GLU A 60 -16.02 -11.66 1.14
C GLU A 60 -15.38 -11.41 2.52
N ALA A 61 -14.08 -11.14 2.55
CA ALA A 61 -13.36 -10.81 3.77
C ALA A 61 -13.58 -9.35 4.23
N GLY A 62 -14.29 -8.53 3.43
CA GLY A 62 -14.50 -7.10 3.64
C GLY A 62 -13.81 -6.24 2.58
N LEU A 63 -13.46 -5.00 2.95
CA LEU A 63 -12.78 -4.07 2.05
C LEU A 63 -11.28 -4.26 2.08
N LEU A 64 -10.69 -4.37 0.90
CA LEU A 64 -9.26 -4.45 0.68
C LEU A 64 -8.76 -3.10 0.15
N PHE A 65 -7.77 -2.52 0.81
CA PHE A 65 -7.01 -1.37 0.36
C PHE A 65 -5.68 -1.87 -0.17
N VAL A 66 -5.52 -1.83 -1.49
CA VAL A 66 -4.42 -2.50 -2.20
C VAL A 66 -3.39 -1.46 -2.60
N GLU A 67 -2.14 -1.73 -2.22
CA GLU A 67 -0.96 -0.92 -2.48
C GLU A 67 0.06 -1.78 -3.23
N PHE A 68 0.42 -1.41 -4.46
CA PHE A 68 1.42 -2.09 -5.26
C PHE A 68 2.79 -1.44 -5.05
N SER A 69 3.73 -2.19 -4.48
CA SER A 69 5.07 -1.69 -4.16
C SER A 69 6.17 -2.45 -4.93
N ASP A 70 6.92 -1.72 -5.77
CA ASP A 70 8.12 -2.23 -6.45
C ASP A 70 9.35 -2.11 -5.53
N PHE A 71 9.41 -2.97 -4.52
CA PHE A 71 10.46 -2.95 -3.50
C PHE A 71 11.87 -3.09 -4.08
N GLU A 72 12.05 -3.95 -5.07
CA GLU A 72 13.37 -4.17 -5.65
C GLU A 72 13.88 -2.90 -6.35
N ARG A 73 13.05 -2.23 -7.14
CA ARG A 73 13.42 -0.96 -7.76
C ARG A 73 13.75 0.11 -6.70
N GLN A 74 12.97 0.17 -5.63
CA GLN A 74 13.23 1.10 -4.52
C GLN A 74 14.57 0.79 -3.82
N VAL A 75 14.88 -0.50 -3.58
CA VAL A 75 16.17 -0.94 -3.01
C VAL A 75 17.32 -0.55 -3.94
N GLN A 76 17.23 -0.86 -5.23
CA GLN A 76 18.26 -0.52 -6.21
C GLN A 76 18.50 0.99 -6.31
N GLN A 77 17.43 1.78 -6.32
CA GLN A 77 17.53 3.24 -6.36
C GLN A 77 18.23 3.78 -5.10
N GLN A 78 17.90 3.25 -3.93
CA GLN A 78 18.54 3.66 -2.69
C GLN A 78 20.00 3.24 -2.60
N GLN A 79 20.37 2.06 -3.09
CA GLN A 79 21.77 1.64 -3.19
C GLN A 79 22.59 2.59 -4.07
N LYS A 80 22.03 3.05 -5.20
CA LYS A 80 22.66 4.07 -6.06
C LYS A 80 22.85 5.40 -5.32
N THR A 81 21.85 5.84 -4.57
CA THR A 81 21.93 7.05 -3.73
C THR A 81 23.02 6.89 -2.66
N LEU A 82 23.03 5.77 -1.93
CA LEU A 82 24.04 5.46 -0.91
C LEU A 82 25.46 5.41 -1.48
N ALA A 83 25.65 4.82 -2.66
CA ALA A 83 26.93 4.78 -3.35
C ALA A 83 27.40 6.19 -3.73
N SER A 84 26.48 7.06 -4.13
CA SER A 84 26.79 8.46 -4.46
C SER A 84 27.17 9.26 -3.22
N VAL A 85 26.44 9.10 -2.12
CA VAL A 85 26.74 9.82 -0.87
C VAL A 85 28.02 9.30 -0.20
N SER A 86 28.37 8.02 -0.37
CA SER A 86 29.62 7.47 0.13
C SER A 86 30.88 8.07 -0.52
N LYS A 87 30.73 8.77 -1.65
CA LYS A 87 31.82 9.52 -2.31
C LYS A 87 32.02 10.92 -1.73
N VAL A 88 31.10 11.40 -0.89
CA VAL A 88 31.23 12.69 -0.21
C VAL A 88 32.17 12.51 0.99
N PRO A 89 33.22 13.34 1.14
CA PRO A 89 34.15 13.23 2.25
C PRO A 89 33.51 13.74 3.55
N LEU A 90 32.71 12.87 4.18
CA LEU A 90 32.08 13.10 5.48
C LEU A 90 32.84 12.39 6.59
N GLN A 91 32.74 12.89 7.83
CA GLN A 91 33.28 12.17 8.99
C GLN A 91 32.56 10.82 9.19
N ALA A 92 33.22 9.85 9.80
CA ALA A 92 32.67 8.50 9.98
C ALA A 92 31.32 8.48 10.74
N SER A 93 31.15 9.37 11.72
CA SER A 93 29.90 9.55 12.48
C SER A 93 28.76 10.06 11.59
N GLU A 94 29.05 11.01 10.70
CA GLU A 94 28.11 11.58 9.75
C GLU A 94 27.74 10.58 8.66
N GLN A 95 28.72 9.85 8.11
CA GLN A 95 28.46 8.75 7.17
C GLN A 95 27.52 7.70 7.77
N LYS A 96 27.76 7.31 9.03
CA LYS A 96 26.89 6.37 9.75
C LYS A 96 25.48 6.92 9.95
N ARG A 97 25.34 8.22 10.26
CA ARG A 97 24.03 8.89 10.40
C ARG A 97 23.27 8.90 9.08
N VAL A 98 23.95 9.28 7.99
CA VAL A 98 23.37 9.31 6.65
C VAL A 98 22.93 7.93 6.18
N ARG A 99 23.77 6.90 6.35
CA ARG A 99 23.40 5.51 6.02
C ARG A 99 22.16 5.03 6.77
N ARG A 100 21.99 5.44 8.03
CA ARG A 100 20.78 5.12 8.82
C ARG A 100 19.54 5.88 8.34
N LEU A 101 19.67 7.10 7.83
CA LEU A 101 18.55 7.88 7.28
C LEU A 101 18.11 7.36 5.90
N LEU A 102 19.07 6.87 5.12
CA LEU A 102 18.87 6.28 3.79
C LEU A 102 18.66 4.76 3.84
N ALA A 103 18.47 4.20 5.03
CA ALA A 103 18.18 2.78 5.17
C ALA A 103 16.85 2.46 4.48
N VAL A 104 16.89 1.51 3.54
CA VAL A 104 15.76 1.22 2.65
C VAL A 104 14.51 0.85 3.42
N ASP A 105 14.67 0.00 4.43
CA ASP A 105 13.59 -0.44 5.33
C ASP A 105 12.86 0.74 5.97
N ARG A 106 13.58 1.79 6.40
CA ARG A 106 12.97 2.99 7.01
C ARG A 106 12.22 3.85 6.00
N GLN A 107 12.76 3.99 4.79
CA GLN A 107 12.12 4.76 3.72
C GLN A 107 10.80 4.08 3.31
N LEU A 108 10.83 2.77 3.07
CA LEU A 108 9.64 1.98 2.77
C LEU A 108 8.61 2.04 3.90
N GLN A 109 9.05 1.86 5.15
CA GLN A 109 8.18 1.97 6.31
C GLN A 109 7.50 3.34 6.38
N THR A 110 8.26 4.43 6.18
CA THR A 110 7.75 5.80 6.24
C THR A 110 6.75 6.06 5.11
N GLU A 111 7.04 5.57 3.91
CA GLU A 111 6.14 5.70 2.76
C GLU A 111 4.83 4.95 2.97
N LEU A 112 4.89 3.69 3.41
CA LEU A 112 3.70 2.89 3.68
C LEU A 112 2.89 3.46 4.85
N TYR A 113 3.54 3.91 5.92
CA TYR A 113 2.87 4.59 7.02
C TYR A 113 2.08 5.81 6.51
N ALA A 114 2.73 6.67 5.73
CA ALA A 114 2.09 7.85 5.15
C ALA A 114 0.90 7.46 4.26
N LYS A 115 1.06 6.47 3.37
CA LYS A 115 -0.03 5.99 2.49
C LYS A 115 -1.23 5.49 3.29
N VAL A 116 -1.01 4.74 4.37
CA VAL A 116 -2.08 4.23 5.22
C VAL A 116 -2.80 5.36 5.95
N CYS A 117 -2.06 6.28 6.57
CA CYS A 117 -2.63 7.44 7.26
C CYS A 117 -3.40 8.37 6.31
N ASP A 118 -2.84 8.63 5.14
CA ASP A 118 -3.46 9.50 4.16
C ASP A 118 -4.69 8.83 3.50
N THR A 119 -4.70 7.50 3.37
CA THR A 119 -5.90 6.76 2.91
C THR A 119 -7.04 6.87 3.93
N ASP A 120 -6.74 6.76 5.23
CA ASP A 120 -7.73 7.01 6.30
C ASP A 120 -8.28 8.44 6.21
N PHE A 121 -7.40 9.42 6.03
CA PHE A 121 -7.79 10.81 5.82
C PHE A 121 -8.70 10.99 4.60
N ILE A 122 -8.35 10.41 3.45
CA ILE A 122 -9.18 10.49 2.23
C ILE A 122 -10.57 9.91 2.51
N LEU A 123 -10.67 8.73 3.13
CA LEU A 123 -11.95 8.12 3.46
C LEU A 123 -12.77 9.00 4.41
N ARG A 124 -12.13 9.64 5.39
CA ARG A 124 -12.78 10.60 6.28
C ARG A 124 -13.41 11.75 5.50
N GLU A 125 -12.66 12.37 4.60
CA GLU A 125 -13.15 13.50 3.79
C GLU A 125 -14.30 13.06 2.87
N VAL A 126 -14.20 11.87 2.26
CA VAL A 126 -15.28 11.32 1.43
C VAL A 126 -16.55 11.11 2.24
N VAL A 127 -16.45 10.47 3.41
CA VAL A 127 -17.62 10.15 4.25
C VAL A 127 -18.23 11.40 4.85
N ASN A 128 -17.42 12.26 5.48
CA ASN A 128 -17.93 13.46 6.15
C ASN A 128 -18.47 14.49 5.14
N GLY A 129 -17.83 14.60 3.98
CA GLY A 129 -18.27 15.46 2.89
C GLY A 129 -19.40 14.87 2.04
N LYS A 130 -19.78 13.60 2.26
CA LYS A 130 -20.76 12.86 1.44
C LYS A 130 -20.41 12.92 -0.06
N LEU A 131 -19.12 12.82 -0.38
CA LEU A 131 -18.59 13.05 -1.73
C LEU A 131 -18.82 11.86 -2.67
N LEU A 132 -18.98 10.65 -2.13
CA LEU A 132 -19.32 9.43 -2.85
C LEU A 132 -20.49 8.73 -2.12
N PRO A 133 -21.74 8.95 -2.57
CA PRO A 133 -22.92 8.38 -1.92
C PRO A 133 -22.99 6.84 -1.97
N ASP A 134 -22.33 6.24 -2.95
CA ASP A 134 -22.24 4.80 -3.19
C ASP A 134 -20.95 4.18 -2.66
N LEU A 135 -20.25 4.85 -1.74
CA LEU A 135 -19.09 4.27 -1.04
C LEU A 135 -19.51 3.00 -0.29
N PRO A 136 -18.71 1.92 -0.31
CA PRO A 136 -19.06 0.69 0.40
C PRO A 136 -19.10 0.94 1.90
N ASN A 137 -19.94 0.17 2.59
CA ASN A 137 -20.12 0.31 4.04
C ASN A 137 -18.80 0.08 4.79
N LEU A 138 -18.28 1.12 5.46
CA LEU A 138 -17.02 1.03 6.22
C LEU A 138 -17.17 0.31 7.57
N SER A 139 -18.36 -0.16 7.94
CA SER A 139 -18.55 -1.02 9.13
C SER A 139 -18.08 -2.45 8.90
N GLN A 140 -17.83 -2.86 7.66
CA GLN A 140 -17.26 -4.16 7.37
C GLN A 140 -15.75 -4.20 7.72
N PRO A 141 -15.15 -5.39 7.85
CA PRO A 141 -13.72 -5.50 8.08
C PRO A 141 -12.94 -4.81 6.96
N ARG A 142 -11.88 -4.08 7.33
CA ARG A 142 -11.03 -3.33 6.40
C ARG A 142 -9.60 -3.84 6.53
N HIS A 143 -8.97 -4.12 5.41
CA HIS A 143 -7.66 -4.74 5.31
C HIS A 143 -6.77 -3.92 4.40
N VAL A 144 -5.50 -3.76 4.76
CA VAL A 144 -4.48 -3.15 3.91
C VAL A 144 -3.60 -4.25 3.36
N LEU A 145 -3.51 -4.34 2.03
CA LEU A 145 -2.68 -5.30 1.32
C LEU A 145 -1.56 -4.56 0.62
N VAL A 146 -0.33 -4.86 1.00
CA VAL A 146 0.86 -4.41 0.27
C VAL A 146 1.30 -5.55 -0.64
N VAL A 147 1.08 -5.37 -1.93
CA VAL A 147 1.35 -6.36 -2.97
C VAL A 147 2.68 -6.04 -3.63
N TRP A 148 3.53 -7.06 -3.79
CA TRP A 148 4.89 -6.90 -4.31
C TRP A 148 5.26 -8.02 -5.28
N HIS A 149 6.32 -7.87 -6.06
CA HIS A 149 6.78 -8.92 -6.97
C HIS A 149 8.26 -9.22 -6.75
N GLU A 150 8.61 -10.50 -6.67
CA GLU A 150 9.99 -10.97 -6.53
C GLU A 150 10.67 -11.05 -7.89
N ARG A 151 11.87 -10.45 -8.03
CA ARG A 151 12.70 -10.60 -9.24
C ARG A 151 14.07 -11.23 -8.99
N GLY A 152 14.28 -11.79 -7.80
CA GLY A 152 15.50 -12.54 -7.44
C GLY A 152 16.73 -11.67 -7.12
N GLY A 153 16.61 -10.34 -7.06
CA GLY A 153 17.72 -9.44 -6.72
C GLY A 153 17.82 -9.08 -5.22
N VAL A 154 16.75 -9.29 -4.45
CA VAL A 154 16.65 -8.89 -3.03
C VAL A 154 15.79 -9.91 -2.27
N ASP A 155 16.26 -10.33 -1.09
CA ASP A 155 15.48 -11.07 -0.09
C ASP A 155 14.37 -10.16 0.48
N THR A 156 13.31 -10.02 -0.30
CA THR A 156 12.19 -9.10 -0.02
C THR A 156 11.37 -9.60 1.15
N ALA A 157 11.25 -10.92 1.34
CA ALA A 157 10.58 -11.51 2.49
C ALA A 157 11.21 -11.04 3.82
N ARG A 158 12.54 -11.13 3.94
CA ARG A 158 13.25 -10.68 5.15
C ARG A 158 13.16 -9.16 5.36
N LEU A 159 13.22 -8.39 4.27
CA LEU A 159 13.05 -6.93 4.32
C LEU A 159 11.67 -6.58 4.92
N LEU A 160 10.63 -7.24 4.42
CA LEU A 160 9.25 -7.04 4.84
C LEU A 160 9.00 -7.45 6.29
N ASP A 161 9.52 -8.59 6.74
CA ASP A 161 9.30 -9.08 8.10
C ASP A 161 9.69 -8.05 9.16
N SER A 162 10.90 -7.50 9.04
CA SER A 162 11.41 -6.52 10.02
C SER A 162 10.70 -5.16 9.93
N MET A 163 10.22 -4.81 8.75
CA MET A 163 9.53 -3.55 8.46
C MET A 163 8.08 -3.60 8.95
N LEU A 164 7.37 -4.70 8.67
CA LEU A 164 5.96 -4.88 8.99
C LEU A 164 5.69 -4.84 10.48
N LEU A 165 6.56 -5.46 11.30
CA LEU A 165 6.39 -5.44 12.75
C LEU A 165 6.46 -4.00 13.29
N ARG A 166 7.42 -3.21 12.81
CA ARG A 166 7.56 -1.79 13.19
C ARG A 166 6.39 -0.95 12.68
N LEU A 167 6.01 -1.15 11.42
CA LEU A 167 4.89 -0.45 10.80
C LEU A 167 3.57 -0.71 11.54
N LYS A 168 3.28 -1.98 11.88
CA LYS A 168 2.11 -2.34 12.70
C LYS A 168 2.13 -1.65 14.06
N GLY A 169 3.29 -1.57 14.71
CA GLY A 169 3.46 -0.85 15.98
C GLY A 169 3.31 0.66 15.89
N GLU A 170 3.62 1.28 14.74
CA GLU A 170 3.38 2.71 14.49
C GLU A 170 1.91 2.98 14.16
N LEU A 171 1.32 2.18 13.27
CA LEU A 171 -0.07 2.31 12.88
C LEU A 171 -1.04 2.04 14.03
N SER A 172 -0.70 1.15 14.97
CA SER A 172 -1.52 0.91 16.17
C SER A 172 -1.61 2.13 17.10
N ARG A 173 -0.66 3.07 16.98
CA ARG A 173 -0.65 4.34 17.73
C ARG A 173 -1.29 5.48 16.95
N ALA A 174 -1.58 5.30 15.66
CA ALA A 174 -2.25 6.28 14.83
C ALA A 174 -3.77 6.23 15.05
N ASN A 175 -4.43 7.38 15.01
CA ASN A 175 -5.90 7.48 15.13
C ASN A 175 -6.55 7.24 13.76
N LEU A 176 -6.59 5.98 13.34
CA LEU A 176 -7.14 5.54 12.05
C LEU A 176 -8.54 4.98 12.27
N ARG A 177 -9.57 5.79 11.96
CA ARG A 177 -10.99 5.48 12.24
C ARG A 177 -11.72 4.89 11.04
N TYR A 178 -11.32 5.33 9.84
CA TYR A 178 -11.91 4.97 8.56
C TYR A 178 -11.16 3.83 7.89
N LEU A 179 -9.89 3.64 8.26
CA LEU A 179 -9.05 2.50 7.91
C LEU A 179 -8.65 1.78 9.20
N GLU A 180 -8.84 0.47 9.29
CA GLU A 180 -8.48 -0.28 10.51
C GLU A 180 -7.04 -0.82 10.41
N PRO A 181 -6.09 -0.36 11.23
CA PRO A 181 -4.67 -0.67 11.03
C PRO A 181 -4.25 -2.08 11.46
N ARG A 182 -5.15 -2.82 12.11
CA ARG A 182 -4.85 -4.16 12.65
C ARG A 182 -4.65 -5.21 11.56
N HIS A 183 -5.11 -4.92 10.36
CA HIS A 183 -5.16 -5.87 9.26
C HIS A 183 -4.25 -5.46 8.09
N LEU A 184 -2.96 -5.25 8.40
CA LEU A 184 -1.93 -5.05 7.40
C LEU A 184 -1.28 -6.38 7.01
N TYR A 185 -1.30 -6.69 5.72
CA TYR A 185 -0.73 -7.90 5.12
C TYR A 185 0.18 -7.56 3.94
N CYS A 186 1.14 -8.43 3.67
CA CYS A 186 1.95 -8.39 2.46
C CYS A 186 1.73 -9.66 1.66
N LEU A 187 1.54 -9.53 0.35
CA LEU A 187 1.31 -10.64 -0.57
C LEU A 187 2.23 -10.50 -1.78
N SER A 188 2.72 -11.59 -2.34
CA SER A 188 3.28 -11.51 -3.69
C SER A 188 2.17 -11.24 -4.71
N LEU A 189 2.53 -10.68 -5.86
CA LEU A 189 1.60 -10.36 -6.94
C LEU A 189 0.91 -11.63 -7.46
N ASP A 190 1.65 -12.75 -7.51
CA ASP A 190 1.10 -14.07 -7.84
C ASP A 190 0.06 -14.53 -6.82
N GLN A 191 0.36 -14.42 -5.52
CA GLN A 191 -0.59 -14.78 -4.46
C GLN A 191 -1.85 -13.92 -4.53
N TYR A 192 -1.69 -12.61 -4.72
CA TYR A 192 -2.80 -11.70 -4.87
C TYR A 192 -3.65 -12.05 -6.09
N GLN A 193 -3.04 -12.33 -7.24
CA GLN A 193 -3.74 -12.73 -8.46
C GLN A 193 -4.48 -14.07 -8.29
N GLN A 194 -3.87 -15.06 -7.64
CA GLN A 194 -4.52 -16.35 -7.37
C GLN A 194 -5.72 -16.21 -6.44
N GLN A 195 -5.62 -15.35 -5.42
CA GLN A 195 -6.66 -15.20 -4.40
C GLN A 195 -7.77 -14.24 -4.82
N TYR A 196 -7.46 -13.18 -5.58
CA TYR A 196 -8.37 -12.07 -5.86
C TYR A 196 -8.53 -11.74 -7.36
N GLY A 197 -7.87 -12.48 -8.27
CA GLY A 197 -7.87 -12.18 -9.71
C GLY A 197 -9.02 -12.76 -10.54
N GLY A 198 -9.89 -13.62 -10.00
CA GLY A 198 -10.93 -14.29 -10.80
C GLY A 198 -12.12 -13.40 -11.20
N LEU A 199 -12.59 -13.51 -12.46
CA LEU A 199 -13.81 -12.87 -13.00
C LEU A 199 -15.11 -13.25 -12.25
N HIS A 200 -15.07 -14.29 -11.42
CA HIS A 200 -16.16 -14.77 -10.54
C HIS A 200 -15.85 -14.60 -9.04
N SER A 201 -14.90 -13.75 -8.64
CA SER A 201 -14.58 -13.52 -7.22
C SER A 201 -15.65 -12.67 -6.50
N LEU A 202 -16.93 -13.01 -6.65
CA LEU A 202 -17.87 -12.90 -5.53
C LEU A 202 -17.64 -14.04 -4.52
N GLN A 203 -16.76 -15.01 -4.81
CA GLN A 203 -16.27 -16.01 -3.84
C GLN A 203 -14.73 -16.19 -3.89
N PRO A 204 -13.96 -15.49 -3.03
CA PRO A 204 -12.56 -15.80 -2.73
C PRO A 204 -12.37 -16.42 -1.33
N LYS A 205 -11.55 -17.48 -1.25
CA LYS A 205 -11.24 -18.25 -0.04
C LYS A 205 -10.53 -17.40 1.03
N GLY A 206 -11.29 -16.87 2.00
CA GLY A 206 -10.82 -16.42 3.31
C GLY A 206 -9.76 -15.31 3.33
N LEU A 207 -9.45 -14.80 4.52
CA LEU A 207 -8.30 -13.93 4.75
C LEU A 207 -6.99 -14.72 4.57
N PRO A 208 -5.89 -14.03 4.23
CA PRO A 208 -4.56 -14.65 4.30
C PRO A 208 -4.35 -15.23 5.72
N THR A 209 -4.11 -16.55 5.84
CA THR A 209 -3.80 -17.16 7.15
C THR A 209 -2.45 -16.64 7.64
N VAL A 210 -2.52 -15.79 8.64
CA VAL A 210 -1.37 -15.16 9.28
C VAL A 210 -0.88 -16.07 10.40
N ASN A 211 0.42 -16.39 10.41
CA ASN A 211 1.05 -16.87 11.64
C ASN A 211 0.85 -15.82 12.75
N PRO A 212 0.77 -16.19 14.04
CA PRO A 212 0.76 -15.24 15.17
C PRO A 212 1.84 -14.14 15.14
N LYS A 213 2.87 -14.26 14.29
CA LYS A 213 3.88 -13.22 14.01
C LYS A 213 3.53 -12.21 12.91
N GLY A 214 2.36 -12.29 12.28
CA GLY A 214 1.97 -11.34 11.23
C GLY A 214 2.51 -11.65 9.83
N ILE A 215 3.11 -12.83 9.65
CA ILE A 215 3.72 -13.32 8.40
C ILE A 215 2.79 -14.36 7.77
N LEU A 216 2.61 -14.28 6.46
CA LEU A 216 1.92 -15.31 5.71
C LEU A 216 2.69 -16.62 5.75
N VAL A 217 2.00 -17.68 6.17
CA VAL A 217 2.52 -19.05 6.00
C VAL A 217 2.15 -19.46 4.58
N ASN A 218 3.13 -19.95 3.83
CA ASN A 218 2.94 -20.60 2.54
C ASN A 218 1.80 -21.62 2.59
N TRP A 219 1.07 -21.73 1.48
CA TRP A 219 0.41 -22.96 1.06
C TRP A 219 1.24 -23.57 -0.07
#